data_AF-A0A382RW43-F1
#
_entry.id   AF-A0A382RW43-F1
#
_cell.length_a   1.000
_cell.length_b   1.000
_cell.length_c   1.000
_cell.angle_alpha   90.00
_cell.angle_beta   90.00
_cell.angle_gamma   90.00
#
_symmetry.space_group_name_H-M   'P 1'
#
loop_
_entity.id
_entity.type
_entity.pdbx_description
1 polymer ?
#
loop_
_entity_poly.entity_id
_entity_poly.type
_entity_poly.pdbx_seq_one_letter_code
_entity_poly.pdbx_strand_id
1 'polypeptide(L)'
;MSLVSLSISNPMPYRVNRVVAVASLLVLLALISPAQAVGYRSSWNVVESGTEADLLTTEVYGEYGIWAFGKDGVMVKSSDNGSTWELTDSPTSSDLLYSDSAHGALVVAAADGLVLIKQEIEVEWLDISLQAGSQVNGIALTSNRSVVAVGAGGSIWKYDNGIWEGISSGVDSDLMAVSFLDNTLGVAVGASGTILFSDDEGTTWDYRDAPSEASASVITSVVFFSDVRIYATTNDGQVLISSRDGAIDVGFLWTSVTF
;
A
#
# COMPACT_ATOMS: atom_id res chain seq x y z
N MET A 1 2.23 24.50 86.41
CA MET A 1 2.82 23.32 85.75
C MET A 1 1.68 22.52 85.16
N SER A 2 1.61 22.51 83.83
CA SER A 2 0.74 21.67 83.02
C SER A 2 1.14 20.20 83.18
N LEU A 3 0.16 19.29 83.19
CA LEU A 3 0.18 18.05 82.39
C LEU A 3 -1.25 17.51 82.25
N VAL A 4 -1.79 17.68 81.05
CA VAL A 4 -2.96 16.98 80.50
C VAL A 4 -2.42 15.77 79.73
N SER A 5 -3.01 14.59 79.92
CA SER A 5 -3.09 13.51 78.91
C SER A 5 -3.93 12.36 79.48
N LEU A 6 -4.72 11.59 78.75
CA LEU A 6 -5.26 11.62 77.38
C LEU A 6 -6.39 10.57 77.43
N SER A 7 -7.66 10.95 77.24
CA SER A 7 -8.72 9.95 77.06
C SER A 7 -8.72 9.50 75.61
N ILE A 8 -8.48 8.22 75.37
CA ILE A 8 -8.64 7.58 74.06
C ILE A 8 -10.13 7.58 73.72
N SER A 9 -10.54 8.34 72.71
CA SER A 9 -11.89 8.27 72.14
C SER A 9 -11.99 7.13 71.13
N ASN A 10 -13.06 6.36 71.27
CA ASN A 10 -13.46 5.16 70.52
C ASN A 10 -13.35 5.24 68.97
N PRO A 11 -13.25 4.09 68.28
CA PRO A 11 -13.17 4.01 66.81
C PRO A 11 -14.45 4.52 66.13
N MET A 12 -14.25 5.18 64.97
CA MET A 12 -15.30 5.75 64.13
C MET A 12 -16.32 4.70 63.62
N PRO A 13 -17.63 5.00 63.60
CA PRO A 13 -18.65 4.06 63.17
C PRO A 13 -18.74 3.93 61.63
N TYR A 14 -19.03 2.71 61.16
CA TYR A 14 -19.15 2.23 59.77
C TYR A 14 -20.06 3.03 58.79
N ARG A 15 -20.69 4.13 59.20
CA ARG A 15 -21.61 4.91 58.35
C ARG A 15 -20.91 5.87 57.39
N VAL A 16 -19.68 6.30 57.69
CA VAL A 16 -18.92 7.25 56.84
C VAL A 16 -18.44 6.58 55.54
N ASN A 17 -18.05 5.30 55.59
CA ASN A 17 -17.52 4.58 54.42
C ASN A 17 -18.54 4.41 53.28
N ARG A 18 -19.84 4.25 53.58
CA ARG A 18 -20.86 4.09 52.53
C ARG A 18 -21.16 5.39 51.80
N VAL A 19 -21.21 6.51 52.53
CA VAL A 19 -21.48 7.83 51.91
C VAL A 19 -20.31 8.27 51.06
N VAL A 20 -19.08 8.08 51.55
CA VAL A 20 -17.87 8.37 50.77
C VAL A 20 -17.77 7.44 49.56
N ALA A 21 -18.02 6.14 49.70
CA ALA A 21 -17.98 5.22 48.55
C ALA A 21 -19.04 5.54 47.48
N VAL A 22 -20.26 5.89 47.89
CA VAL A 22 -21.33 6.29 46.95
C VAL A 22 -21.01 7.62 46.28
N ALA A 23 -20.49 8.60 47.03
CA ALA A 23 -20.07 9.88 46.47
C ALA A 23 -18.88 9.70 45.49
N SER A 24 -17.89 8.87 45.84
CA SER A 24 -16.77 8.53 44.96
C SER A 24 -17.22 7.80 43.71
N LEU A 25 -18.18 6.88 43.81
CA LEU A 25 -18.75 6.16 42.65
C LEU A 25 -19.56 7.09 41.74
N LEU A 26 -20.32 8.02 42.29
CA LEU A 26 -21.06 9.03 41.52
C LEU A 26 -20.13 10.02 40.83
N VAL A 27 -19.03 10.43 41.47
CA VAL A 27 -17.98 11.24 40.83
C VAL A 27 -17.27 10.44 39.73
N LEU A 28 -16.99 9.14 39.95
CA LEU A 28 -16.42 8.29 38.90
C LEU A 28 -17.36 8.15 37.70
N LEU A 29 -18.66 7.95 37.94
CA LEU A 29 -19.69 7.87 36.90
C LEU A 29 -19.92 9.21 36.17
N ALA A 30 -19.74 10.34 36.86
CA ALA A 30 -19.81 11.67 36.25
C ALA A 30 -18.54 12.07 35.47
N LEU A 31 -17.40 11.44 35.76
CA LEU A 31 -16.13 11.63 35.04
C LEU A 31 -15.96 10.66 33.86
N ILE A 32 -16.78 9.59 33.79
CA ILE A 32 -16.93 8.81 32.57
C ILE A 32 -17.80 9.64 31.63
N SER A 33 -17.17 10.52 30.85
CA SER A 33 -17.78 11.00 29.61
C SER A 33 -18.27 9.75 28.86
N PRO A 34 -19.52 9.68 28.38
CA PRO A 34 -19.87 8.62 27.45
C PRO A 34 -18.84 8.73 26.34
N ALA A 35 -18.03 7.68 26.15
CA ALA A 35 -17.21 7.57 24.97
C ALA A 35 -18.20 7.70 23.82
N GLN A 36 -18.21 8.88 23.18
CA GLN A 36 -18.88 9.05 21.92
C GLN A 36 -18.13 8.10 21.01
N ALA A 37 -18.68 6.91 20.81
CA ALA A 37 -18.38 6.12 19.64
C ALA A 37 -18.84 7.00 18.47
N VAL A 38 -17.96 7.89 18.03
CA VAL A 38 -18.12 8.58 16.76
C VAL A 38 -18.00 7.46 15.75
N GLY A 39 -19.13 6.86 15.41
CA GLY A 39 -19.19 5.96 14.27
C GLY A 39 -18.75 6.78 13.07
N TYR A 40 -17.56 6.50 12.56
CA TYR A 40 -17.15 6.99 11.25
C TYR A 40 -18.16 6.41 10.26
N ARG A 41 -19.18 7.20 9.89
CA ARG A 41 -20.01 6.88 8.74
C ARG A 41 -19.18 7.21 7.52
N SER A 42 -18.46 6.22 7.00
CA SER A 42 -17.92 6.30 5.64
C SER A 42 -19.09 6.20 4.66
N SER A 43 -19.11 7.09 3.68
CA SER A 43 -20.06 7.06 2.57
C SER A 43 -19.30 7.35 1.28
N TRP A 44 -19.78 6.78 0.19
CA TRP A 44 -19.28 7.07 -1.14
C TRP A 44 -20.05 8.24 -1.74
N ASN A 45 -19.32 9.18 -2.33
CA ASN A 45 -19.88 10.28 -3.12
C ASN A 45 -19.33 10.17 -4.54
N VAL A 46 -20.20 10.26 -5.53
CA VAL A 46 -19.80 10.35 -6.94
C VAL A 46 -19.38 11.79 -7.21
N VAL A 47 -18.21 11.96 -7.83
CA VAL A 47 -17.65 13.24 -8.24
C VAL A 47 -17.32 13.15 -9.73
N GLU A 48 -17.60 14.22 -10.47
CA GLU A 48 -17.27 14.31 -11.89
C GLU A 48 -15.74 14.38 -12.06
N SER A 49 -15.19 13.48 -12.89
CA SER A 49 -13.75 13.40 -13.18
C SER A 49 -13.27 14.48 -14.15
N GLY A 50 -14.19 15.13 -14.87
CA GLY A 50 -13.85 16.05 -15.95
C GLY A 50 -13.52 15.40 -17.29
N THR A 51 -13.71 14.07 -17.42
CA THR A 51 -13.47 13.31 -18.66
C THR A 51 -14.51 12.22 -18.87
N GLU A 52 -14.75 11.85 -20.13
CA GLU A 52 -15.56 10.69 -20.52
C GLU A 52 -14.73 9.40 -20.68
N ALA A 53 -13.41 9.49 -20.66
CA ALA A 53 -12.52 8.33 -20.77
C ALA A 53 -12.51 7.49 -19.49
N ASP A 54 -12.37 6.17 -19.63
CA ASP A 54 -12.25 5.25 -18.49
C ASP A 54 -10.96 5.55 -17.71
N LEU A 55 -11.06 5.78 -16.40
CA LEU A 55 -9.92 5.86 -15.49
C LEU A 55 -9.60 4.44 -14.99
N LEU A 56 -8.34 4.03 -15.12
CA LEU A 56 -7.90 2.64 -14.94
C LEU A 56 -7.00 2.46 -13.72
N THR A 57 -6.27 3.51 -13.32
CA THR A 57 -5.42 3.48 -12.12
C THR A 57 -5.33 4.86 -11.45
N THR A 58 -4.95 4.91 -10.18
CA THR A 58 -4.89 6.15 -9.39
C THR A 58 -3.82 6.09 -8.32
N GLU A 59 -3.18 7.23 -8.06
CA GLU A 59 -2.14 7.38 -7.06
C GLU A 59 -2.34 8.63 -6.20
N VAL A 60 -1.99 8.50 -4.92
CA VAL A 60 -1.81 9.66 -4.04
C VAL A 60 -0.37 10.15 -4.18
N TYR A 61 -0.19 11.36 -4.70
CA TYR A 61 1.13 11.94 -4.91
C TYR A 61 1.57 12.81 -3.73
N GLY A 62 1.72 12.17 -2.56
CA GLY A 62 2.06 12.86 -1.31
C GLY A 62 1.09 14.00 -0.98
N GLU A 63 1.63 15.16 -0.61
CA GLU A 63 0.83 16.37 -0.34
C GLU A 63 0.37 17.09 -1.62
N TYR A 64 0.82 16.67 -2.80
CA TYR A 64 0.57 17.35 -4.08
C TYR A 64 -0.78 16.99 -4.70
N GLY A 65 -1.51 16.05 -4.10
CA GLY A 65 -2.86 15.67 -4.49
C GLY A 65 -2.96 14.23 -4.99
N ILE A 66 -4.03 13.96 -5.74
CA ILE A 66 -4.35 12.64 -6.26
C ILE A 66 -4.29 12.71 -7.78
N TRP A 67 -3.74 11.68 -8.42
CA TRP A 67 -3.74 11.51 -9.86
C TRP A 67 -4.56 10.30 -10.25
N ALA A 68 -5.25 10.37 -11.38
CA ALA A 68 -5.85 9.21 -12.02
C ALA A 68 -5.50 9.20 -13.51
N PHE A 69 -5.27 8.00 -14.01
CA PHE A 69 -4.77 7.72 -15.34
C PHE A 69 -5.70 6.71 -16.02
N GLY A 70 -5.80 6.75 -17.34
CA GLY A 70 -6.73 5.86 -18.02
C GLY A 70 -6.55 5.72 -19.51
N LYS A 71 -7.67 5.42 -20.19
CA LYS A 71 -7.71 5.19 -21.63
C LYS A 71 -7.27 6.40 -22.45
N ASP A 72 -6.77 6.12 -23.64
CA ASP A 72 -6.35 7.12 -24.63
C ASP A 72 -5.34 8.15 -24.06
N GLY A 73 -4.55 7.74 -23.06
CA GLY A 73 -3.57 8.59 -22.39
C GLY A 73 -4.17 9.62 -21.43
N VAL A 74 -5.43 9.52 -21.02
CA VAL A 74 -6.05 10.53 -20.14
C VAL A 74 -5.33 10.60 -18.79
N MET A 75 -5.09 11.83 -18.34
CA MET A 75 -4.51 12.13 -17.04
C MET A 75 -5.35 13.23 -16.37
N VAL A 76 -5.81 12.96 -15.15
CA VAL A 76 -6.52 13.95 -14.32
C VAL A 76 -5.87 14.06 -12.95
N LYS A 77 -5.89 15.26 -12.38
CA LYS A 77 -5.35 15.55 -11.05
C LYS A 77 -6.41 16.20 -10.17
N SER A 78 -6.38 15.90 -8.88
CA SER A 78 -7.11 16.62 -7.85
C SER A 78 -6.15 17.22 -6.83
N SER A 79 -6.34 18.50 -6.48
CA SER A 79 -5.58 19.21 -5.45
C SER A 79 -6.36 19.41 -4.15
N ASP A 80 -7.60 18.92 -4.07
CA ASP A 80 -8.54 19.10 -2.98
C ASP A 80 -9.10 17.77 -2.43
N ASN A 81 -8.23 16.76 -2.40
CA ASN A 81 -8.51 15.41 -1.89
C ASN A 81 -9.63 14.68 -2.65
N GLY A 82 -9.68 14.84 -3.97
CA GLY A 82 -10.64 14.15 -4.85
C GLY A 82 -12.00 14.84 -4.93
N SER A 83 -12.14 16.07 -4.42
CA SER A 83 -13.41 16.80 -4.46
C SER A 83 -13.66 17.44 -5.84
N THR A 84 -12.60 17.87 -6.52
CA THR A 84 -12.60 18.34 -7.91
C THR A 84 -11.40 17.79 -8.66
N TRP A 85 -11.54 17.66 -9.98
CA TRP A 85 -10.55 17.09 -10.87
C TRP A 85 -10.30 18.01 -12.06
N GLU A 86 -9.04 18.14 -12.47
CA GLU A 86 -8.61 18.89 -13.64
C GLU A 86 -7.88 17.97 -14.62
N LEU A 87 -8.15 18.13 -15.92
CA LEU A 87 -7.40 17.46 -16.97
C LEU A 87 -6.00 18.06 -17.08
N THR A 88 -5.01 17.19 -17.31
CA THR A 88 -3.63 17.59 -17.58
C THR A 88 -3.19 17.11 -18.96
N ASP A 89 -2.24 17.84 -19.57
CA ASP A 89 -1.65 17.42 -20.83
C ASP A 89 -0.94 16.07 -20.68
N SER A 90 -1.07 15.21 -21.70
CA SER A 90 -0.48 13.89 -21.74
C SER A 90 0.47 13.78 -22.94
N PRO A 91 1.70 13.24 -22.76
CA PRO A 91 2.64 13.06 -23.86
C PRO A 91 2.32 11.80 -24.70
N THR A 92 1.26 11.06 -24.39
CA THR A 92 0.90 9.80 -25.03
C THR A 92 -0.61 9.69 -25.26
N SER A 93 -0.99 8.74 -26.10
CA SER A 93 -2.36 8.28 -26.29
C SER A 93 -2.54 6.79 -25.94
N SER A 94 -1.54 6.13 -25.35
CA SER A 94 -1.65 4.74 -24.91
C SER A 94 -2.52 4.62 -23.66
N ASP A 95 -3.20 3.49 -23.49
CA ASP A 95 -3.97 3.21 -22.27
C ASP A 95 -3.02 3.07 -21.08
N LEU A 96 -3.19 3.92 -20.07
CA LEU A 96 -2.36 3.95 -18.88
C LEU A 96 -2.96 3.02 -17.83
N LEU A 97 -2.33 1.85 -17.63
CA LEU A 97 -2.91 0.73 -16.88
C LEU A 97 -2.32 0.55 -15.49
N TYR A 98 -1.04 0.88 -15.34
CA TYR A 98 -0.29 0.63 -14.13
C TYR A 98 0.32 1.94 -13.66
N SER A 99 0.28 2.19 -12.36
CA SER A 99 0.90 3.35 -11.75
C SER A 99 1.52 2.99 -10.42
N ASP A 100 2.44 3.84 -9.96
CA ASP A 100 2.92 3.83 -8.60
C ASP A 100 3.34 5.25 -8.18
N SER A 101 3.26 5.53 -6.89
CA SER A 101 3.79 6.75 -6.28
C SER A 101 4.60 6.45 -5.04
N ALA A 102 5.90 6.74 -5.13
CA ALA A 102 6.81 6.65 -4.01
C ALA A 102 7.95 7.66 -4.19
N HIS A 103 8.69 7.93 -3.11
CA HIS A 103 9.90 8.76 -3.14
C HIS A 103 9.71 10.18 -3.71
N GLY A 104 8.48 10.71 -3.71
CA GLY A 104 8.19 12.01 -4.32
C GLY A 104 8.16 11.98 -5.85
N ALA A 105 8.04 10.81 -6.47
CA ALA A 105 7.79 10.63 -7.90
C ALA A 105 6.43 9.96 -8.17
N LEU A 106 6.01 10.03 -9.43
CA LEU A 106 4.95 9.23 -10.02
C LEU A 106 5.52 8.47 -11.21
N VAL A 107 5.09 7.23 -11.39
CA VAL A 107 5.34 6.48 -12.61
C VAL A 107 4.02 5.91 -13.13
N VAL A 108 3.90 5.84 -14.44
CA VAL A 108 2.75 5.23 -15.12
C VAL A 108 3.26 4.42 -16.30
N ALA A 109 2.60 3.29 -16.57
CA ALA A 109 2.91 2.42 -17.69
C ALA A 109 1.66 1.93 -18.42
N ALA A 110 1.85 1.65 -19.71
CA ALA A 110 0.90 0.93 -20.54
C ALA A 110 1.36 -0.54 -20.74
N ALA A 111 0.45 -1.41 -21.17
CA ALA A 111 0.74 -2.83 -21.40
C ALA A 111 1.80 -3.08 -22.49
N ASP A 112 1.98 -2.16 -23.43
CA ASP A 112 2.89 -2.28 -24.57
C ASP A 112 4.34 -1.84 -24.27
N GLY A 113 4.63 -1.50 -23.01
CA GLY A 113 5.96 -1.12 -22.55
C GLY A 113 6.21 0.38 -22.55
N LEU A 114 5.21 1.21 -22.89
CA LEU A 114 5.31 2.64 -22.64
C LEU A 114 5.41 2.90 -21.13
N VAL A 115 6.38 3.71 -20.73
CA VAL A 115 6.59 4.11 -19.33
C VAL A 115 6.89 5.60 -19.26
N LEU A 116 6.14 6.32 -18.43
CA LEU A 116 6.34 7.74 -18.15
C LEU A 116 6.66 7.91 -16.67
N ILE A 117 7.69 8.70 -16.35
CA ILE A 117 8.04 9.06 -14.98
C ILE A 117 7.96 10.57 -14.79
N LYS A 118 7.33 11.00 -13.70
CA LYS A 118 7.31 12.37 -13.21
C LYS A 118 8.09 12.42 -11.91
N GLN A 119 9.33 12.90 -12.00
CA GLN A 119 10.28 12.87 -10.88
C GLN A 119 9.98 13.93 -9.81
N GLU A 120 9.36 15.04 -10.22
CA GLU A 120 8.99 16.17 -9.37
C GLU A 120 7.73 16.83 -9.92
N ILE A 121 6.97 17.54 -9.07
CA ILE A 121 5.67 18.12 -9.44
C ILE A 121 5.76 19.14 -10.60
N GLU A 122 6.82 19.96 -10.62
CA GLU A 122 7.04 21.00 -11.63
C GLU A 122 7.82 20.52 -12.86
N VAL A 123 8.16 19.23 -12.93
CA VAL A 123 8.92 18.64 -14.05
C VAL A 123 7.96 17.91 -14.97
N GLU A 124 8.14 18.09 -16.27
CA GLU A 124 7.39 17.37 -17.31
C GLU A 124 7.55 15.85 -17.19
N TRP A 125 6.57 15.11 -17.71
CA TRP A 125 6.70 13.66 -17.84
C TRP A 125 7.89 13.30 -18.72
N LEU A 126 8.79 12.48 -18.19
CA LEU A 126 9.90 11.90 -18.94
C LEU A 126 9.47 10.53 -19.49
N ASP A 127 9.61 10.37 -20.80
CA ASP A 127 9.46 9.08 -21.46
C ASP A 127 10.71 8.23 -21.19
N ILE A 128 10.49 7.14 -20.45
CA ILE A 128 11.47 6.10 -20.15
C ILE A 128 10.94 4.76 -20.66
N SER A 129 10.29 4.72 -21.82
CA SER A 129 9.68 3.49 -22.32
C SER A 129 10.68 2.36 -22.53
N LEU A 130 10.22 1.13 -22.31
CA LEU A 130 10.97 -0.07 -22.61
C LEU A 130 11.14 -0.26 -24.13
N GLN A 131 11.90 -1.27 -24.52
CA GLN A 131 12.01 -1.64 -25.93
C GLN A 131 10.65 -2.07 -26.48
N ALA A 132 10.38 -1.73 -27.75
CA ALA A 132 9.13 -2.05 -28.41
C ALA A 132 8.80 -3.56 -28.33
N GLY A 133 7.58 -3.87 -27.87
CA GLY A 133 7.11 -5.24 -27.68
C GLY A 133 7.32 -5.80 -26.27
N SER A 134 7.87 -5.01 -25.34
CA SER A 134 7.92 -5.38 -23.91
C SER A 134 6.51 -5.37 -23.33
N GLN A 135 6.02 -6.52 -22.88
CA GLN A 135 4.69 -6.64 -22.29
C GLN A 135 4.75 -6.41 -20.79
N VAL A 136 4.20 -5.30 -20.31
CA VAL A 136 4.21 -4.91 -18.90
C VAL A 136 2.88 -5.27 -18.24
N ASN A 137 2.97 -5.83 -17.04
CA ASN A 137 1.82 -6.17 -16.18
C ASN A 137 1.85 -5.44 -14.83
N GLY A 138 2.99 -4.87 -14.44
CA GLY A 138 3.10 -4.09 -13.21
C GLY A 138 4.36 -3.23 -13.19
N ILE A 139 4.32 -2.16 -12.38
CA ILE A 139 5.42 -1.21 -12.23
C ILE A 139 5.51 -0.72 -10.79
N ALA A 140 6.72 -0.44 -10.32
CA ALA A 140 6.96 0.13 -8.99
C ALA A 140 8.19 1.03 -8.99
N LEU A 141 8.18 2.08 -8.19
CA LEU A 141 9.30 2.98 -7.93
C LEU A 141 10.18 2.39 -6.82
N THR A 142 11.49 2.38 -7.03
CA THR A 142 12.50 2.08 -5.99
C THR A 142 13.29 3.32 -5.59
N SER A 143 13.16 4.41 -6.35
CA SER A 143 13.62 5.75 -5.99
C SER A 143 12.81 6.79 -6.78
N ASN A 144 13.12 8.08 -6.66
CA ASN A 144 12.50 9.10 -7.53
C ASN A 144 13.04 9.08 -8.98
N ARG A 145 14.00 8.19 -9.29
CA ARG A 145 14.63 8.04 -10.61
C ARG A 145 14.81 6.59 -11.05
N SER A 146 14.35 5.63 -10.25
CA SER A 146 14.58 4.20 -10.45
C SER A 146 13.25 3.46 -10.38
N VAL A 147 13.05 2.54 -11.32
CA VAL A 147 11.77 1.87 -11.55
C VAL A 147 12.02 0.39 -11.78
N VAL A 148 11.14 -0.46 -11.26
CA VAL A 148 11.06 -1.87 -11.63
C VAL A 148 9.77 -2.11 -12.38
N ALA A 149 9.85 -2.77 -13.53
CA ALA A 149 8.70 -3.24 -14.30
C ALA A 149 8.73 -4.77 -14.38
N VAL A 150 7.55 -5.40 -14.35
CA VAL A 150 7.41 -6.85 -14.48
C VAL A 150 6.39 -7.20 -15.56
N GLY A 151 6.50 -8.38 -16.15
CA GLY A 151 5.71 -8.72 -17.33
C GLY A 151 5.71 -10.17 -17.76
N ALA A 152 5.37 -10.38 -19.03
CA ALA A 152 5.22 -11.70 -19.64
C ALA A 152 6.52 -12.51 -19.62
N GLY A 153 6.39 -13.85 -19.56
CA GLY A 153 7.51 -14.79 -19.62
C GLY A 153 8.53 -14.62 -18.50
N GLY A 154 8.09 -14.21 -17.31
CA GLY A 154 8.97 -13.97 -16.17
C GLY A 154 9.84 -12.72 -16.29
N SER A 155 9.51 -11.80 -17.20
CA SER A 155 10.35 -10.62 -17.45
C SER A 155 10.36 -9.66 -16.26
N ILE A 156 11.55 -9.22 -15.88
CA ILE A 156 11.79 -8.14 -14.93
C ILE A 156 12.75 -7.15 -15.60
N TRP A 157 12.42 -5.86 -15.55
CA TRP A 157 13.30 -4.79 -16.00
C TRP A 157 13.51 -3.79 -14.87
N LYS A 158 14.76 -3.33 -14.72
CA LYS A 158 15.13 -2.26 -13.78
C LYS A 158 15.62 -1.06 -14.58
N TYR A 159 14.96 0.08 -14.39
CA TYR A 159 15.43 1.37 -14.87
C TYR A 159 16.28 2.00 -13.79
N ASP A 160 17.54 2.29 -14.12
CA ASP A 160 18.42 3.03 -13.24
C ASP A 160 19.49 3.76 -14.05
N ASN A 161 19.98 4.88 -13.55
CA ASN A 161 21.01 5.70 -14.22
C ASN A 161 20.70 6.04 -15.70
N GLY A 162 19.42 6.17 -16.06
CA GLY A 162 18.99 6.54 -17.41
C GLY A 162 18.82 5.38 -18.40
N ILE A 163 18.98 4.13 -17.95
CA ILE A 163 18.90 2.95 -18.82
C ILE A 163 18.05 1.84 -18.20
N TRP A 164 17.44 1.02 -19.06
CA TRP A 164 16.80 -0.23 -18.65
C TRP A 164 17.76 -1.39 -18.75
N GLU A 165 17.77 -2.23 -17.72
CA GLU A 165 18.47 -3.51 -17.69
C GLU A 165 17.46 -4.64 -17.47
N GLY A 166 17.60 -5.73 -18.22
CA GLY A 166 16.81 -6.94 -17.99
C GLY A 166 17.40 -7.73 -16.83
N ILE A 167 16.56 -8.07 -15.86
CA ILE A 167 16.94 -8.82 -14.65
C ILE A 167 16.39 -10.24 -14.77
N SER A 168 17.25 -11.23 -14.48
CA SER A 168 16.80 -12.62 -14.44
C SER A 168 15.91 -12.86 -13.23
N SER A 169 14.68 -13.28 -13.47
CA SER A 169 13.72 -13.68 -12.42
C SER A 169 13.87 -15.13 -11.96
N GLY A 170 14.51 -15.98 -12.78
CA GLY A 170 14.61 -17.42 -12.54
C GLY A 170 13.32 -18.21 -12.81
N VAL A 171 12.29 -17.57 -13.37
CA VAL A 171 11.01 -18.19 -13.72
C VAL A 171 10.60 -17.81 -15.15
N ASP A 172 9.80 -18.68 -15.79
CA ASP A 172 9.22 -18.42 -17.12
C ASP A 172 7.72 -18.06 -17.05
N SER A 173 7.14 -18.05 -15.84
CA SER A 173 5.73 -17.71 -15.64
C SER A 173 5.53 -16.20 -15.74
N ASP A 174 4.42 -15.77 -16.35
CA ASP A 174 4.07 -14.36 -16.42
C ASP A 174 3.98 -13.75 -15.01
N LEU A 175 4.68 -12.64 -14.79
CA LEU A 175 4.56 -11.84 -13.59
C LEU A 175 3.40 -10.86 -13.79
N MET A 176 2.54 -10.75 -12.79
CA MET A 176 1.28 -10.01 -12.84
C MET A 176 1.34 -8.69 -12.09
N ALA A 177 2.15 -8.58 -11.04
CA ALA A 177 2.26 -7.38 -10.24
C ALA A 177 3.59 -7.34 -9.49
N VAL A 178 4.04 -6.13 -9.16
CA VAL A 178 5.22 -5.86 -8.33
C VAL A 178 4.88 -4.75 -7.34
N SER A 179 5.42 -4.83 -6.13
CA SER A 179 5.27 -3.81 -5.10
C SER A 179 6.53 -3.72 -4.26
N PHE A 180 6.93 -2.51 -3.91
CA PHE A 180 8.06 -2.23 -3.03
C PHE A 180 7.58 -1.55 -1.75
N LEU A 181 8.17 -1.92 -0.62
CA LEU A 181 7.94 -1.24 0.66
C LEU A 181 8.76 0.04 0.78
N ASP A 182 10.00 -0.04 0.30
CA ASP A 182 11.01 1.01 0.31
C ASP A 182 11.93 0.83 -0.91
N ASN A 183 13.10 1.48 -0.91
CA ASN A 183 14.02 1.38 -2.03
C ASN A 183 14.64 -0.03 -2.19
N THR A 184 14.59 -0.87 -1.17
CA THR A 184 15.27 -2.17 -1.11
C THR A 184 14.34 -3.37 -1.19
N LEU A 185 13.26 -3.38 -0.42
CA LEU A 185 12.42 -4.56 -0.23
C LEU A 185 11.27 -4.60 -1.24
N GLY A 186 11.28 -5.62 -2.10
CA GLY A 186 10.32 -5.79 -3.19
C GLY A 186 9.70 -7.18 -3.23
N VAL A 187 8.47 -7.25 -3.73
CA VAL A 187 7.77 -8.50 -4.02
C VAL A 187 7.17 -8.45 -5.42
N ALA A 188 7.35 -9.51 -6.19
CA ALA A 188 6.67 -9.70 -7.46
C ALA A 188 5.86 -11.00 -7.41
N VAL A 189 4.68 -11.00 -8.01
CA VAL A 189 3.78 -12.16 -8.00
C VAL A 189 3.30 -12.46 -9.41
N GLY A 190 2.90 -13.71 -9.67
CA GLY A 190 2.55 -14.13 -11.01
C GLY A 190 1.72 -15.39 -11.14
N ALA A 191 1.68 -15.92 -12.36
CA ALA A 191 1.03 -17.17 -12.69
C ALA A 191 1.66 -18.37 -11.94
N SER A 192 0.89 -19.46 -11.83
CA SER A 192 1.34 -20.71 -11.20
C SER A 192 1.83 -20.53 -9.76
N GLY A 193 1.16 -19.66 -8.98
CA GLY A 193 1.52 -19.36 -7.61
C GLY A 193 2.89 -18.70 -7.45
N THR A 194 3.44 -18.08 -8.50
CA THR A 194 4.78 -17.48 -8.44
C THR A 194 4.81 -16.33 -7.45
N ILE A 195 5.74 -16.39 -6.50
CA ILE A 195 6.09 -15.28 -5.60
C ILE A 195 7.61 -15.13 -5.65
N LEU A 196 8.08 -13.93 -5.95
CA LEU A 196 9.48 -13.56 -5.94
C LEU A 196 9.70 -12.45 -4.91
N PHE A 197 10.85 -12.47 -4.24
CA PHE A 197 11.23 -11.46 -3.25
C PHE A 197 12.60 -10.88 -3.59
N SER A 198 12.76 -9.58 -3.45
CA SER A 198 14.02 -8.87 -3.58
C SER A 198 14.31 -8.09 -2.31
N ASP A 199 15.57 -8.08 -1.89
CA ASP A 199 16.08 -7.28 -0.77
C ASP A 199 17.22 -6.33 -1.20
N ASP A 200 17.39 -6.13 -2.51
CA ASP A 200 18.51 -5.42 -3.13
C ASP A 200 18.07 -4.49 -4.28
N GLU A 201 16.95 -3.80 -4.07
CA GLU A 201 16.42 -2.78 -4.99
C GLU A 201 15.96 -3.36 -6.34
N GLY A 202 15.54 -4.63 -6.34
CA GLY A 202 15.11 -5.35 -7.53
C GLY A 202 16.25 -5.87 -8.41
N THR A 203 17.48 -5.93 -7.89
CA THR A 203 18.66 -6.39 -8.64
C THR A 203 18.72 -7.92 -8.70
N THR A 204 18.26 -8.60 -7.65
CA THR A 204 18.08 -10.05 -7.59
C THR A 204 16.72 -10.42 -7.01
N TRP A 205 16.23 -11.60 -7.39
CA TRP A 205 14.90 -12.09 -7.04
C TRP A 205 14.96 -13.55 -6.63
N ASP A 206 14.53 -13.83 -5.40
CA ASP A 206 14.44 -15.16 -4.83
C ASP A 206 13.01 -15.68 -4.90
N TYR A 207 12.85 -16.92 -5.37
CA TYR A 207 11.57 -17.61 -5.35
C TYR A 207 11.09 -17.93 -3.92
N ARG A 208 9.80 -17.76 -3.67
CA ARG A 208 9.09 -18.10 -2.43
C ARG A 208 7.91 -19.01 -2.74
N ASP A 209 7.72 -20.03 -1.90
CA ASP A 209 6.58 -20.93 -2.03
C ASP A 209 5.27 -20.19 -1.70
N ALA A 210 4.32 -20.23 -2.63
CA ALA A 210 2.94 -19.91 -2.32
C ALA A 210 2.31 -20.99 -1.43
N PRO A 211 1.25 -20.65 -0.67
CA PRO A 211 0.45 -21.65 0.04
C PRO A 211 -0.06 -22.72 -0.92
N SER A 212 -0.23 -23.95 -0.44
CA SER A 212 -0.66 -25.08 -1.26
C SER A 212 -1.98 -24.85 -2.00
N GLU A 213 -2.84 -24.01 -1.42
CA GLU A 213 -4.14 -23.60 -1.94
C GLU A 213 -4.03 -22.65 -3.13
N ALA A 214 -2.89 -21.95 -3.26
CA ALA A 214 -2.63 -20.94 -4.28
C ALA A 214 -1.49 -21.34 -5.23
N SER A 215 -0.84 -22.49 -5.03
CA SER A 215 0.35 -22.92 -5.77
C SER A 215 0.10 -23.16 -7.26
N ALA A 216 -1.16 -23.24 -7.69
CA ALA A 216 -1.56 -23.35 -9.10
C ALA A 216 -2.40 -22.15 -9.57
N SER A 217 -2.72 -21.20 -8.68
CA SER A 217 -3.53 -20.02 -9.00
C SER A 217 -2.69 -18.96 -9.70
N VAL A 218 -3.34 -18.00 -10.36
CA VAL A 218 -2.67 -16.79 -10.81
C VAL A 218 -2.79 -15.76 -9.70
N ILE A 219 -1.68 -15.34 -9.12
CA ILE A 219 -1.66 -14.25 -8.14
C ILE A 219 -1.67 -12.95 -8.94
N THR A 220 -2.79 -12.21 -8.88
CA THR A 220 -3.10 -11.10 -9.80
C THR A 220 -2.67 -9.73 -9.29
N SER A 221 -2.53 -9.56 -7.98
CA SER A 221 -2.14 -8.29 -7.36
C SER A 221 -1.44 -8.54 -6.04
N VAL A 222 -0.50 -7.65 -5.71
CA VAL A 222 0.26 -7.68 -4.45
C VAL A 222 0.46 -6.25 -3.93
N VAL A 223 0.43 -6.09 -2.61
CA VAL A 223 0.78 -4.85 -1.92
C VAL A 223 1.72 -5.17 -0.76
N PHE A 224 2.91 -4.59 -0.80
CA PHE A 224 3.87 -4.61 0.30
C PHE A 224 3.48 -3.54 1.34
N PHE A 225 2.56 -3.91 2.22
CA PHE A 225 1.90 -2.97 3.12
C PHE A 225 2.81 -2.45 4.24
N SER A 226 3.62 -3.32 4.83
CA SER A 226 4.57 -2.94 5.88
C SER A 226 5.68 -3.98 6.03
N ASP A 227 6.67 -3.66 6.86
CA ASP A 227 7.78 -4.55 7.30
C ASP A 227 7.35 -5.89 7.94
N VAL A 228 6.06 -6.07 8.22
CA VAL A 228 5.50 -7.31 8.80
C VAL A 228 4.35 -7.88 7.97
N ARG A 229 3.97 -7.24 6.86
CA ARG A 229 2.79 -7.63 6.11
C ARG A 229 2.86 -7.33 4.62
N ILE A 230 2.55 -8.36 3.84
CA ILE A 230 2.28 -8.29 2.41
C ILE A 230 0.92 -8.97 2.18
N TYR A 231 0.09 -8.36 1.33
CA TYR A 231 -1.19 -8.92 0.92
C TYR A 231 -1.14 -9.22 -0.57
N ALA A 232 -1.70 -10.35 -0.97
CA ALA A 232 -1.87 -10.68 -2.38
C ALA A 232 -3.27 -11.24 -2.64
N THR A 233 -3.74 -11.12 -3.87
CA THR A 233 -5.03 -11.67 -4.31
C THR A 233 -4.84 -12.56 -5.52
N THR A 234 -5.69 -13.57 -5.66
CA THR A 234 -5.66 -14.50 -6.78
C THR A 234 -6.87 -14.36 -7.70
N ASN A 235 -6.73 -14.85 -8.93
CA ASN A 235 -7.80 -14.87 -9.92
C ASN A 235 -9.02 -15.72 -9.52
N ASP A 236 -8.84 -16.68 -8.61
CA ASP A 236 -9.90 -17.52 -8.05
C ASP A 236 -10.47 -16.99 -6.73
N GLY A 237 -10.12 -15.75 -6.36
CA GLY A 237 -10.75 -15.02 -5.24
C GLY A 237 -10.15 -15.29 -3.87
N GLN A 238 -8.95 -15.87 -3.80
CA GLN A 238 -8.23 -16.07 -2.54
C GLN A 238 -7.49 -14.78 -2.14
N VAL A 239 -7.35 -14.60 -0.82
CA VAL A 239 -6.49 -13.57 -0.24
C VAL A 239 -5.32 -14.26 0.46
N LEU A 240 -4.11 -13.93 0.06
CA LEU A 240 -2.89 -14.42 0.67
C LEU A 240 -2.32 -13.35 1.60
N ILE A 241 -1.85 -13.78 2.75
CA ILE A 241 -1.22 -12.91 3.75
C ILE A 241 0.17 -13.46 4.06
N SER A 242 1.18 -12.61 3.95
CA SER A 242 2.50 -12.94 4.45
C SER A 242 2.60 -12.78 5.96
N SER A 243 3.40 -13.60 6.60
CA SER A 243 3.64 -13.58 8.03
C SER A 243 5.12 -13.62 8.34
N ARG A 244 5.50 -12.95 9.43
CA ARG A 244 6.80 -13.14 10.08
C ARG A 244 6.66 -14.24 11.14
N ASP A 245 7.56 -15.24 11.13
CA ASP A 245 7.65 -16.23 12.22
C ASP A 245 9.08 -16.30 12.76
N GLY A 246 9.26 -15.93 14.04
CA GLY A 246 10.55 -15.89 14.70
C GLY A 246 11.57 -15.02 13.96
N ALA A 247 12.60 -15.66 13.40
CA ALA A 247 13.69 -15.02 12.66
C ALA A 247 13.48 -15.01 11.13
N ILE A 248 12.34 -15.52 10.65
CA ILE A 248 12.01 -15.53 9.22
C ILE A 248 11.46 -14.15 8.86
N ASP A 249 12.02 -13.51 7.84
CA ASP A 249 11.57 -12.20 7.39
C ASP A 249 10.21 -12.23 6.68
N VAL A 250 9.56 -11.07 6.63
CA VAL A 250 8.27 -10.92 5.95
C VAL A 250 8.40 -11.30 4.47
N GLY A 251 7.38 -11.97 3.93
CA GLY A 251 7.38 -12.41 2.52
C GLY A 251 7.94 -13.82 2.28
N PHE A 252 8.49 -14.46 3.32
CA PHE A 252 8.98 -15.84 3.24
C PHE A 252 7.94 -16.89 3.62
N LEU A 253 6.96 -16.52 4.45
CA LEU A 253 5.85 -17.40 4.82
C LEU A 253 4.54 -16.76 4.39
N TRP A 254 3.72 -17.54 3.68
CA TRP A 254 2.43 -17.13 3.18
C TRP A 254 1.35 -18.08 3.68
N THR A 255 0.16 -17.52 3.91
CA THR A 255 -1.03 -18.28 4.30
C THR A 255 -2.23 -17.77 3.53
N SER A 256 -3.19 -18.66 3.22
CA SER A 256 -4.47 -18.26 2.64
C SER A 256 -5.48 -17.91 3.74
N VAL A 257 -6.26 -16.86 3.53
CA VAL A 257 -7.35 -16.48 4.44
C VAL A 257 -8.59 -17.28 4.09
N THR A 258 -9.11 -18.04 5.06
CA THR A 258 -10.41 -18.71 4.95
C THR A 258 -11.49 -17.83 5.58
N PHE A 259 -12.61 -17.63 4.86
CA PHE A 259 -13.79 -16.94 5.36
C PHE A 259 -14.87 -17.94 5.78
#